data_AF-A0A0R2BLZ4-F1
#
_entry.id   AF-A0A0R2BLZ4-F1
#
_cell.length_a   1.000
_cell.length_b   1.000
_cell.length_c   1.000
_cell.angle_alpha   90.00
_cell.angle_beta   90.00
_cell.angle_gamma   90.00
#
_symmetry.space_group_name_H-M   'P 1'
#
loop_
_entity.id
_entity.type
_entity.pdbx_description
1 polymer ?
#
loop_
_entity_poly.entity_id
_entity_poly.type
_entity_poly.pdbx_seq_one_letter_code
_entity_poly.pdbx_strand_id
1 'polypeptide(L)'
;MVTDTASNFNNEPTTAQASTKLTATQKKEIKAINSGLSSTQKSAKNWIAYHESSYSYTARNGNCYGRYQLLISYLKGNLSPVNQEKTANTYVKGRYGTWTKAKKFWVAHHWY
;
A
#
# COMPACT_ATOMS: atom_id res chain seq x y z
N MET A 1 25.23 21.04 27.53
CA MET A 1 25.01 21.09 26.07
C MET A 1 24.94 19.65 25.57
N VAL A 2 23.74 19.17 25.24
CA VAL A 2 23.57 17.98 24.41
C VAL A 2 22.57 18.38 23.33
N THR A 3 23.07 18.39 22.11
CA THR A 3 22.33 18.65 20.88
C THR A 3 21.64 17.36 20.47
N ASP A 4 20.31 17.36 20.38
CA ASP A 4 19.58 16.33 19.64
C ASP A 4 18.56 17.01 18.75
N THR A 5 18.87 17.24 17.47
CA THR A 5 18.91 16.30 16.34
C THR A 5 17.68 16.57 15.47
N ALA A 6 17.97 17.00 14.25
CA ALA A 6 17.03 17.42 13.21
C ALA A 6 15.84 16.46 13.04
N SER A 7 14.65 17.06 12.91
CA SER A 7 13.39 16.40 12.56
C SER A 7 13.52 15.72 11.20
N ASN A 8 13.83 14.43 11.22
CA ASN A 8 13.95 13.59 10.04
C ASN A 8 12.54 13.18 9.58
N PHE A 9 11.97 13.93 8.64
CA PHE A 9 10.66 13.63 8.02
C PHE A 9 10.71 12.35 7.16
N ASN A 10 10.80 11.18 7.81
CA ASN A 10 10.73 9.86 7.18
C ASN A 10 9.47 9.08 7.60
N ASN A 11 8.42 9.80 8.00
CA ASN A 11 7.13 9.22 8.33
C ASN A 11 6.36 8.94 7.02
N GLU A 12 6.74 7.84 6.37
CA GLU A 12 5.82 7.07 5.54
C GLU A 12 4.53 6.88 6.36
N PRO A 13 3.33 7.29 5.89
CA PRO A 13 2.13 7.19 6.70
C PRO A 13 1.96 5.73 7.08
N THR A 14 1.99 5.55 8.39
CA THR A 14 2.30 4.31 9.05
C THR A 14 1.34 3.21 8.63
N THR A 15 1.91 2.04 8.35
CA THR A 15 1.34 0.69 8.48
C THR A 15 0.66 0.39 9.84
N ALA A 16 0.43 1.40 10.69
CA ALA A 16 -0.12 1.32 12.04
C ALA A 16 -1.66 1.43 12.11
N GLN A 17 -2.35 1.88 11.05
CA GLN A 17 -3.83 1.91 11.04
C GLN A 17 -4.45 0.73 10.28
N ALA A 18 -3.65 0.01 9.48
CA ALA A 18 -4.03 -1.22 8.80
C ALA A 18 -4.00 -2.48 9.70
N SER A 19 -3.60 -2.32 10.96
CA SER A 19 -3.09 -3.44 11.77
C SER A 19 -4.20 -4.28 12.41
N THR A 20 -4.71 -5.24 11.66
CA THR A 20 -4.59 -6.62 12.16
C THR A 20 -3.09 -6.88 12.37
N LYS A 21 -2.67 -7.20 13.61
CA LYS A 21 -1.26 -7.30 14.04
C LYS A 21 -0.34 -7.93 12.98
N LEU A 22 0.32 -7.11 12.17
CA LEU A 22 1.39 -7.58 11.27
C LEU A 22 2.57 -8.05 12.13
N THR A 23 3.12 -9.22 11.81
CA THR A 23 4.34 -9.71 12.46
C THR A 23 5.55 -8.84 12.07
N ALA A 24 6.61 -8.88 12.89
CA ALA A 24 7.85 -8.16 12.57
C ALA A 24 8.43 -8.59 11.22
N THR A 25 8.36 -9.89 10.91
CA THR A 25 8.77 -10.46 9.63
C THR A 25 7.98 -9.88 8.47
N GLN A 26 6.65 -9.83 8.56
CA GLN A 26 5.79 -9.23 7.54
C GLN A 26 6.13 -7.75 7.32
N LYS A 27 6.33 -6.98 8.38
CA LYS A 27 6.71 -5.56 8.27
C LYS A 27 8.04 -5.39 7.51
N LYS A 28 9.05 -6.22 7.82
CA LYS A 28 10.35 -6.19 7.14
C LYS A 28 10.21 -6.51 5.65
N GLU A 29 9.43 -7.54 5.31
CA GLU A 29 9.18 -7.92 3.92
C GLU A 29 8.43 -6.83 3.14
N ILE A 30 7.38 -6.25 3.72
CA ILE A 30 6.62 -5.15 3.11
C ILE A 30 7.52 -3.94 2.85
N LYS A 31 8.40 -3.61 3.82
CA LYS A 31 9.40 -2.55 3.63
C LYS A 31 10.34 -2.86 2.47
N ALA A 32 10.82 -4.10 2.35
CA ALA A 32 11.68 -4.52 1.25
C ALA A 32 10.95 -4.45 -0.11
N ILE A 33 9.70 -4.90 -0.19
CA ILE A 33 8.86 -4.85 -1.41
C ILE A 33 8.67 -3.41 -1.89
N ASN A 34 8.54 -2.45 -0.96
CA ASN A 34 8.31 -1.04 -1.28
C ASN A 34 9.59 -0.19 -1.33
N SER A 35 10.77 -0.79 -1.11
CA SER A 35 12.04 -0.07 -1.08
C SER A 35 12.37 0.63 -2.40
N GLY A 36 12.02 0.03 -3.54
CA GLY A 36 12.26 0.58 -4.88
C GLY A 36 11.26 1.65 -5.33
N LEU A 37 10.27 2.00 -4.49
CA LEU A 37 9.35 3.10 -4.78
C LEU A 37 9.94 4.43 -4.32
N SER A 38 9.84 5.46 -5.16
CA SER A 38 10.12 6.84 -4.75
C SER A 38 9.18 7.30 -3.63
N SER A 39 9.58 8.33 -2.88
CA SER A 39 8.74 8.94 -1.83
C SER A 39 7.36 9.36 -2.38
N THR A 40 7.31 9.97 -3.56
CA THR A 40 6.06 10.36 -4.23
C THR A 40 5.18 9.16 -4.55
N GLN A 41 5.75 8.06 -5.03
CA GLN A 41 5.00 6.83 -5.30
C GLN A 41 4.47 6.19 -4.02
N LYS A 42 5.24 6.21 -2.93
CA LYS A 42 4.78 5.72 -1.61
C LYS A 42 3.62 6.56 -1.10
N SER A 43 3.70 7.89 -1.20
CA SER A 43 2.59 8.77 -0.83
C SER A 43 1.34 8.54 -1.69
N ALA A 44 1.51 8.35 -3.01
CA ALA A 44 0.39 8.02 -3.90
C ALA A 44 -0.24 6.65 -3.58
N LYS A 45 0.58 5.64 -3.29
CA LYS A 45 0.17 4.31 -2.87
C LYS A 45 -0.62 4.32 -1.57
N ASN A 46 -0.15 5.10 -0.59
CA ASN A 46 -0.85 5.27 0.68
C ASN A 46 -2.17 6.01 0.50
N TRP A 47 -2.18 7.06 -0.32
CA TRP A 47 -3.41 7.79 -0.64
C TRP A 47 -4.47 6.87 -1.25
N ILE A 48 -4.10 6.02 -2.23
CA ILE A 48 -5.05 5.05 -2.83
C ILE A 48 -5.59 4.12 -1.76
N ALA A 49 -4.73 3.48 -0.96
CA ALA A 49 -5.20 2.52 0.04
C ALA A 49 -6.10 3.11 1.13
N TYR A 50 -5.93 4.39 1.47
CA TYR A 50 -6.86 5.07 2.36
C TYR A 50 -8.26 5.13 1.76
N HIS A 51 -8.36 5.52 0.48
CA HIS A 51 -9.64 5.67 -0.21
C HIS A 51 -10.28 4.31 -0.53
N GLU A 52 -9.47 3.30 -0.86
CA GLU A 52 -9.96 1.97 -1.19
C GLU A 52 -10.47 1.21 0.04
N SER A 53 -9.79 1.30 1.19
CA SER A 53 -10.15 0.46 2.34
C SER A 53 -9.84 1.03 3.72
N SER A 54 -9.54 2.32 3.81
CA SER A 54 -8.98 2.92 5.03
C SER A 54 -7.77 2.12 5.55
N TYR A 55 -6.93 1.67 4.61
CA TYR A 55 -5.74 0.86 4.83
C TYR A 55 -5.95 -0.59 5.28
N SER A 56 -7.18 -1.06 5.48
CA SER A 56 -7.43 -2.40 6.03
C SER A 56 -6.98 -3.51 5.08
N TYR A 57 -6.09 -4.39 5.56
CA TYR A 57 -5.69 -5.61 4.83
C TYR A 57 -6.78 -6.68 4.80
N THR A 58 -7.85 -6.53 5.57
CA THR A 58 -8.94 -7.51 5.66
C THR A 58 -10.29 -6.96 5.20
N ALA A 59 -10.34 -5.72 4.71
CA ALA A 59 -11.55 -5.14 4.11
C ALA A 59 -12.02 -6.02 2.95
N ARG A 60 -13.33 -6.21 2.84
CA ARG A 60 -13.91 -7.07 1.81
C ARG A 60 -15.15 -6.42 1.24
N ASN A 61 -15.19 -6.30 -0.08
CA ASN A 61 -16.33 -5.77 -0.82
C ASN A 61 -16.58 -6.65 -2.05
N GLY A 62 -17.59 -7.52 -1.98
CA GLY A 62 -17.87 -8.50 -3.02
C GLY A 62 -16.64 -9.36 -3.36
N ASN A 63 -16.18 -9.27 -4.61
CA ASN A 63 -15.03 -10.01 -5.13
C ASN A 63 -13.69 -9.31 -4.88
N CYS A 64 -13.68 -8.14 -4.24
CA CYS A 64 -12.49 -7.37 -3.92
C CYS A 64 -12.06 -7.56 -2.46
N TYR A 65 -10.75 -7.60 -2.21
CA TYR A 65 -10.17 -7.85 -0.90
C TYR A 65 -8.96 -6.97 -0.59
N GLY A 66 -8.90 -6.55 0.67
CA GLY A 66 -7.72 -6.04 1.34
C GLY A 66 -7.39 -4.58 1.05
N ARG A 67 -6.12 -4.22 1.30
CA ARG A 67 -5.64 -2.83 1.41
C ARG A 67 -5.86 -1.99 0.15
N TYR A 68 -5.89 -2.66 -1.00
CA TYR A 68 -6.00 -2.04 -2.31
C TYR A 68 -7.23 -2.53 -3.08
N GLN A 69 -8.18 -3.17 -2.38
CA GLN A 69 -9.40 -3.75 -2.97
C GLN A 69 -9.14 -4.52 -4.27
N LEU A 70 -8.10 -5.37 -4.26
CA LEU A 70 -7.75 -6.20 -5.41
C LEU A 70 -8.79 -7.31 -5.58
N LEU A 71 -9.10 -7.70 -6.82
CA LEU A 71 -9.88 -8.90 -7.07
C LEU A 71 -9.22 -10.11 -6.41
N ILE A 72 -10.01 -10.91 -5.69
CA ILE A 72 -9.54 -12.10 -4.96
C ILE A 72 -8.77 -13.06 -5.89
N SER A 73 -9.17 -13.15 -7.16
CA SER A 73 -8.49 -13.96 -8.18
C SER A 73 -7.03 -13.54 -8.39
N TYR A 74 -6.70 -12.24 -8.29
CA TYR A 74 -5.32 -11.75 -8.40
C TYR A 74 -4.46 -12.14 -7.20
N LEU A 75 -5.08 -12.38 -6.05
CA LEU A 75 -4.37 -12.83 -4.85
C LEU A 75 -4.07 -14.33 -4.88
N LYS A 76 -4.59 -15.09 -5.87
CA LYS A 76 -4.33 -16.53 -6.06
C LYS A 76 -4.54 -17.36 -4.78
N GLY A 77 -5.56 -17.00 -4.00
CA GLY A 77 -5.87 -17.63 -2.70
C GLY A 77 -4.98 -17.19 -1.52
N ASN A 78 -3.89 -16.45 -1.76
CA ASN A 78 -3.03 -15.92 -0.70
C ASN A 78 -3.44 -14.49 -0.34
N LEU A 79 -4.24 -14.35 0.72
CA LEU A 79 -4.74 -13.06 1.20
C LEU A 79 -3.77 -12.32 2.12
N SER A 80 -2.53 -12.81 2.30
CA SER A 80 -1.59 -12.20 3.22
C SER A 80 -1.25 -10.75 2.85
N PRO A 81 -0.99 -9.88 3.83
CA PRO A 81 -0.55 -8.50 3.60
C PRO A 81 0.66 -8.40 2.67
N VAL A 82 1.63 -9.30 2.83
CA VAL A 82 2.82 -9.38 1.96
C VAL A 82 2.43 -9.67 0.51
N ASN A 83 1.54 -10.63 0.27
CA ASN A 83 1.09 -10.94 -1.08
C ASN A 83 0.28 -9.79 -1.68
N GLN A 84 -0.58 -9.15 -0.89
CA GLN A 84 -1.32 -7.96 -1.33
C GLN A 84 -0.37 -6.84 -1.78
N GLU A 85 0.70 -6.58 -1.04
CA GLU A 85 1.71 -5.57 -1.39
C GLU A 85 2.43 -5.88 -2.71
N LYS A 86 2.84 -7.15 -2.91
CA LYS A 86 3.47 -7.61 -4.15
C LYS A 86 2.51 -7.52 -5.33
N THR A 87 1.30 -8.06 -5.19
CA THR A 87 0.28 -8.09 -6.23
C THR A 87 -0.15 -6.68 -6.60
N ALA A 88 -0.34 -5.78 -5.63
CA ALA A 88 -0.69 -4.39 -5.89
C ALA A 88 0.41 -3.66 -6.67
N ASN A 89 1.68 -3.83 -6.29
CA ASN A 89 2.80 -3.23 -7.03
C ASN A 89 2.86 -3.73 -8.47
N THR A 90 2.69 -5.04 -8.69
CA THR A 90 2.66 -5.64 -10.04
C THR A 90 1.47 -5.14 -10.85
N TYR A 91 0.28 -5.12 -10.26
CA TYR A 91 -0.94 -4.62 -10.88
C TYR A 91 -0.78 -3.15 -11.32
N VAL A 92 -0.31 -2.28 -10.42
CA VAL A 92 -0.09 -0.86 -10.72
C VAL A 92 0.95 -0.68 -11.79
N LYS A 93 2.05 -1.45 -11.75
CA LYS A 93 3.10 -1.38 -12.75
C LYS A 93 2.57 -1.78 -14.13
N GLY A 94 1.75 -2.83 -14.23
CA GLY A 94 1.18 -3.30 -15.50
C GLY A 94 0.08 -2.38 -16.04
N ARG A 95 -0.82 -1.90 -15.19
CA ARG A 95 -2.00 -1.12 -15.60
C ARG A 95 -1.73 0.38 -15.74
N TYR A 96 -0.99 0.96 -14.80
CA TYR A 96 -0.79 2.41 -14.69
C TYR A 96 0.67 2.83 -14.88
N GLY A 97 1.62 1.89 -14.82
CA GLY A 97 3.07 2.14 -14.82
C GLY A 97 3.59 2.56 -13.45
N THR A 98 3.01 3.58 -12.82
CA THR A 98 3.43 4.07 -11.49
C THR A 98 2.25 4.36 -10.57
N TRP A 99 2.48 4.29 -9.26
CA TRP A 99 1.50 4.68 -8.24
C TRP A 99 1.03 6.13 -8.38
N THR A 100 1.89 7.05 -8.81
CA THR A 100 1.50 8.43 -9.10
C THR A 100 0.49 8.51 -10.25
N LYS A 101 0.71 7.74 -11.32
CA LYS A 101 -0.25 7.64 -12.43
C LYS A 101 -1.55 6.96 -12.00
N ALA A 102 -1.47 5.91 -11.18
CA ALA A 102 -2.65 5.26 -10.61
C ALA A 102 -3.48 6.23 -9.77
N LYS A 103 -2.85 7.06 -8.92
CA LYS A 103 -3.54 8.09 -8.15
C LYS A 103 -4.20 9.13 -9.07
N LYS A 104 -3.49 9.59 -10.10
CA LYS A 104 -4.06 10.54 -11.07
C LYS A 104 -5.30 9.96 -11.76
N PHE A 105 -5.22 8.69 -12.17
CA PHE A 105 -6.34 7.96 -12.75
C PHE A 105 -7.53 7.92 -11.77
N TRP A 106 -7.29 7.49 -10.53
CA TRP A 106 -8.31 7.45 -9.50
C TRP A 106 -9.00 8.79 -9.30
N VAL A 107 -8.24 9.89 -9.18
CA VAL A 107 -8.81 11.24 -8.97
C VAL A 107 -9.73 11.65 -10.13
N ALA A 108 -9.45 11.21 -11.35
CA ALA A 108 -10.25 11.54 -12.52
C ALA A 108 -11.49 10.63 -12.70
N HIS A 109 -11.41 9.38 -12.28
CA HIS A 109 -12.42 8.36 -12.57
C HIS A 109 -13.19 7.85 -11.34
N HIS A 110 -12.69 8.13 -10.15
CA HIS A 110 -13.22 7.67 -8.87
C HIS A 110 -13.27 6.14 -8.70
N TRP A 111 -12.36 5.41 -9.37
CA TRP A 111 -12.16 3.96 -9.20
C TRP A 111 -10.70 3.53 -9.42
N TYR A 112 -10.36 2.31 -8.97
CA TYR A 112 -9.01 1.72 -8.97
C TYR A 112 -8.93 0.32 -9.61
#